data_AF-A0A7Y3KB75-F1
#
_entry.id   AF-A0A7Y3KB75-F1
#
_cell.length_a   1.000
_cell.length_b   1.000
_cell.length_c   1.000
_cell.angle_alpha   90.00
_cell.angle_beta   90.00
_cell.angle_gamma   90.00
#
_symmetry.space_group_name_H-M   'P 1'
#
loop_
_entity.id
_entity.type
_entity.pdbx_description
1 polymer ?
#
loop_
_entity_poly.entity_id
_entity_poly.type
_entity_poly.pdbx_seq_one_letter_code
_entity_poly.pdbx_strand_id
1 'polypeptide(L)' 'MGYMTASQAAEKWNLSQRRVQVLCSQDRIHGVFKLGDNWAIPDDAEKPQHNSKKKELAEK' A
#
# COMPACT_ATOMS: atom_id res chain seq x y z
N MET A 1 -1.75 -4.69 14.99
CA MET A 1 -0.38 -4.20 14.71
C MET A 1 0.43 -5.36 14.15
N GLY A 2 -0.04 -5.95 13.07
CA GLY A 2 0.69 -6.95 12.30
C GLY A 2 1.35 -6.27 11.10
N TYR A 3 2.50 -6.79 10.68
CA TYR A 3 3.06 -6.47 9.38
C TYR A 3 2.82 -7.66 8.46
N MET A 4 2.41 -7.38 7.24
CA MET A 4 2.31 -8.33 6.15
C MET A 4 3.40 -8.07 5.12
N THR A 5 3.80 -9.12 4.42
CA THR A 5 4.83 -9.02 3.37
C THR A 5 4.26 -8.44 2.08
N ALA A 6 5.14 -8.00 1.17
CA ALA A 6 4.76 -7.59 -0.19
C ALA A 6 3.87 -8.63 -0.91
N SER A 7 4.10 -9.92 -0.67
CA SER A 7 3.31 -11.04 -1.22
C SER A 7 1.90 -11.06 -0.67
N GLN A 8 1.74 -10.96 0.64
CA GLN A 8 0.43 -10.96 1.29
C GLN A 8 -0.37 -9.70 0.93
N ALA A 9 0.28 -8.54 0.87
CA ALA A 9 -0.35 -7.31 0.40
C ALA A 9 -0.75 -7.41 -1.08
N ALA A 10 0.06 -8.08 -1.90
CA ALA A 10 -0.27 -8.36 -3.30
C ALA A 10 -1.55 -9.19 -3.43
N GLU A 11 -1.70 -10.25 -2.64
CA GLU A 11 -2.94 -11.05 -2.59
C GLU A 11 -4.13 -10.22 -2.08
N LYS A 12 -3.95 -9.51 -0.95
CA LYS A 12 -5.00 -8.67 -0.32
C LYS A 12 -5.51 -7.56 -1.24
N TRP A 13 -4.62 -6.91 -1.99
CA TRP A 13 -4.97 -5.80 -2.88
C TRP A 13 -5.24 -6.24 -4.33
N ASN A 14 -5.14 -7.54 -4.60
CA ASN A 14 -5.22 -8.16 -5.91
C ASN A 14 -4.28 -7.47 -6.92
N LEU A 15 -3.03 -7.29 -6.50
CA LEU A 15 -1.95 -6.67 -7.27
C LEU A 15 -0.79 -7.67 -7.42
N SER A 16 0.04 -7.50 -8.43
CA SER A 16 1.31 -8.25 -8.50
C SER A 16 2.30 -7.71 -7.46
N GLN A 17 3.15 -8.58 -6.90
CA GLN A 17 4.24 -8.17 -6.00
C GLN A 17 5.06 -6.99 -6.55
N ARG A 18 5.37 -7.00 -7.85
CA ARG A 18 6.08 -5.90 -8.52
C ARG A 18 5.35 -4.55 -8.37
N ARG A 19 4.01 -4.53 -8.48
CA ARG A 19 3.22 -3.30 -8.27
C ARG A 19 3.23 -2.87 -6.82
N VAL A 20 3.17 -3.81 -5.88
CA VAL A 20 3.28 -3.53 -4.45
C VAL A 20 4.66 -2.91 -4.15
N GLN A 21 5.75 -3.53 -4.59
CA GLN A 21 7.11 -2.99 -4.42
C GLN A 21 7.23 -1.58 -4.99
N VAL A 22 6.67 -1.30 -6.17
CA VAL A 22 6.65 0.05 -6.74
C VAL A 22 5.86 1.04 -5.87
N LEU A 23 4.72 0.63 -5.30
CA LEU A 23 3.95 1.48 -4.38
C LEU A 23 4.71 1.77 -3.07
N CYS A 24 5.44 0.77 -2.56
CA CYS A 24 6.27 0.93 -1.38
C CYS A 24 7.47 1.84 -1.67
N SER A 25 8.14 1.68 -2.81
CA SER A 25 9.23 2.56 -3.25
C SER A 25 8.78 3.99 -3.60
N GLN A 26 7.49 4.21 -3.85
CA GLN A 26 6.92 5.54 -4.09
C GLN A 26 6.43 6.23 -2.81
N ASP A 27 6.68 5.63 -1.62
CA ASP A 27 6.20 6.14 -0.34
C ASP A 27 4.68 6.45 -0.34
N ARG A 28 3.91 5.70 -1.13
CA ARG A 28 2.44 5.86 -1.17
C ARG A 28 1.73 5.17 -0.02
N ILE A 29 2.44 4.34 0.74
CA ILE A 29 1.92 3.54 1.86
C ILE A 29 2.65 3.98 3.12
N HIS A 30 1.92 4.59 4.07
CA HIS A 30 2.51 5.01 5.34
C HIS A 30 2.88 3.80 6.21
N GLY A 31 4.01 3.88 6.89
CA GLY A 31 4.49 2.82 7.78
C GLY A 31 5.06 1.60 7.07
N VAL A 32 5.23 1.66 5.74
CA VAL A 32 5.96 0.63 5.00
C VAL A 32 7.46 0.80 5.21
N PHE A 33 8.17 -0.30 5.35
CA PHE A 33 9.64 -0.27 5.37
C PHE A 33 10.22 -1.48 4.64
N LYS A 34 11.43 -1.30 4.11
CA LYS A 34 12.15 -2.36 3.43
C LYS A 34 12.86 -3.23 4.46
N LEU A 35 12.54 -4.52 4.48
CA LEU A 35 13.12 -5.53 5.36
C LEU A 35 13.96 -6.50 4.51
N GLY A 36 15.21 -6.12 4.24
CA GLY A 36 16.11 -6.87 3.35
C GLY A 36 15.61 -6.83 1.90
N ASP A 37 15.31 -8.00 1.33
CA ASP A 37 14.74 -8.15 -0.02
C ASP A 37 13.21 -8.01 -0.07
N ASN A 38 12.55 -8.04 1.09
CA ASN A 38 11.10 -7.92 1.20
C ASN A 38 10.64 -6.55 1.71
N TRP A 39 9.35 -6.26 1.55
CA TRP A 39 8.70 -5.11 2.17
C TRP A 39 7.81 -5.55 3.31
N ALA A 40 7.93 -4.87 4.44
CA ALA A 40 7.03 -4.95 5.57
C ALA A 40 5.97 -3.87 5.42
N ILE A 41 4.73 -4.30 5.19
CA ILE A 41 3.57 -3.45 4.95
C ILE A 41 2.65 -3.60 6.17
N PRO A 42 2.22 -2.51 6.82
CA PRO A 42 1.27 -2.60 7.91
C PRO A 42 -0.02 -3.30 7.46
N ASP A 43 -0.59 -4.18 8.29
CA ASP A 43 -1.86 -4.84 7.96
C ASP A 43 -3.03 -3.83 7.79
N ASP A 44 -2.90 -2.71 8.50
CA ASP A 44 -3.75 -1.51 8.51
C ASP A 44 -3.58 -0.62 7.27
N ALA A 45 -2.55 -0.87 6.45
CA ALA A 45 -2.34 -0.10 5.24
C ALA A 45 -3.48 -0.36 4.24
N GLU A 46 -4.24 0.67 3.92
CA GLU A 46 -5.17 0.65 2.80
C GLU A 46 -4.44 0.79 1.47
N LYS A 47 -4.99 0.13 0.44
CA LYS A 47 -4.49 0.24 -0.94
C LYS A 47 -4.49 1.73 -1.31
N PRO A 48 -3.35 2.32 -1.72
CA PRO A 48 -3.30 3.72 -2.11
C PRO A 48 -4.08 3.89 -3.42
N GLN A 49 -5.38 4.16 -3.30
CA GLN A 49 -6.25 4.45 -4.42
C GLN A 49 -5.61 5.60 -5.22
N HIS A 50 -5.61 5.44 -6.52
CA HIS A 50 -5.01 6.35 -7.46
C HIS A 50 -5.72 7.71 -7.31
N ASN A 51 -5.05 8.70 -6.72
CA ASN A 51 -5.53 10.07 -6.65
C ASN A 51 -5.49 10.70 -8.04
N SER A 52 -6.43 10.30 -8.90
CA SER A 52 -7.02 11.22 -9.84
C SER A 52 -8.26 11.80 -9.17
N LYS A 53 -8.04 12.91 -8.46
CA LYS A 53 -8.99 13.96 -8.06
C LYS A 53 -10.46 13.53 -7.87
N LYS A 54 -10.90 13.54 -6.61
CA LYS A 54 -12.01 14.37 -6.12
C LYS A 54 -11.82 14.56 -4.62
N LYS A 55 -11.04 15.59 -4.23
CA LYS A 55 -11.68 16.66 -3.45
C LYS A 55 -13.08 17.00 -3.98
N GLU A 56 -14.02 17.00 -3.04
CA GLU A 56 -15.31 17.72 -3.01
C GLU A 56 -16.56 17.06 -3.61
N LEU A 57 -17.47 16.61 -2.72
CA LEU A 57 -18.87 17.09 -2.48
C LEU A 57 -19.54 16.06 -1.52
N ALA A 58 -20.26 16.37 -0.44
CA ALA A 58 -20.59 17.59 0.26
C ALA A 58 -21.07 17.16 1.66
N GLU A 59 -20.46 17.66 2.73
CA GLU A 59 -21.14 17.77 4.02
C GLU A 59 -21.87 19.11 4.00
N LYS A 60 -23.17 19.05 3.69
CA LYS A 60 -24.22 20.00 4.11
C LYS A 60 -25.59 19.49 3.70
#